data_AF-A0A9E4QMP5-F1
#
_entry.id   AF-A0A9E4QMP5-F1
#
_cell.length_a   1.000
_cell.length_b   1.000
_cell.length_c   1.000
_cell.angle_alpha   90.00
_cell.angle_beta   90.00
_cell.angle_gamma   90.00
#
_symmetry.space_group_name_H-M   'P 1'
#
loop_
_entity.id
_entity.type
_entity.pdbx_description
1 polymer ?
#
loop_
_entity_poly.entity_id
_entity_poly.type
_entity_poly.pdbx_seq_one_letter_code
_entity_poly.pdbx_strand_id
1 'polypeptide(L)'
;MATLAVEVVYRGIFQKTLARNIVRHIVFAARKDGKIGTAFGRYGDSPERNGIPAKQFAIVADTPLELEESMAVYEASSVDVTINVDDTMCKGIESWAWYGLQPINELTKPGGTLIVTSRQDAASLIEDIHQKDTPYNLAIIPSTVSFSGLWVYKDDHTDMRALGALCKVCPELVSLEAMLKSIKEQTDSDAKVSSVQRAHDRTTSRPVEPGEGNSETPFSFDLPGWKTMEEGLVIRGLPAGTGFRGGEEGYTPGRSEVFKKWSTRSMRPVINFDTCIKCTLCWLQCPDTCFDVTSDGLYDANMESCCGCGVCEAVCPVPDCVTMVSETEFTGNDSQWDAWTADKDGYNKWMTVLVEKQKDETRTHGFHHVGAYADDISAMEDA
;
A
#
# COMPACT_ATOMS: atom_id res chain seq x y z
N MET A 1 -20.27 -14.80 22.76
CA MET A 1 -20.64 -13.78 21.75
C MET A 1 -19.36 -13.20 21.23
N ALA A 2 -18.74 -13.87 20.27
CA ALA A 2 -17.45 -13.48 19.74
C ALA A 2 -17.58 -13.34 18.22
N THR A 3 -18.08 -12.20 17.77
CA THR A 3 -17.90 -11.78 16.38
C THR A 3 -16.48 -11.27 16.25
N LEU A 4 -15.70 -11.94 15.42
CA LEU A 4 -14.31 -11.62 15.17
C LEU A 4 -14.17 -11.16 13.73
N ALA A 5 -13.41 -10.10 13.53
CA ALA A 5 -13.26 -9.46 12.24
C ALA A 5 -11.78 -9.31 11.87
N VAL A 6 -11.50 -9.49 10.59
CA VAL A 6 -10.19 -9.27 9.97
C VAL A 6 -10.37 -8.29 8.82
N GLU A 7 -9.53 -7.26 8.75
CA GLU A 7 -9.36 -6.50 7.51
C GLU A 7 -8.07 -6.93 6.80
N VAL A 8 -8.10 -6.96 5.48
CA VAL A 8 -6.94 -7.14 4.62
C VAL A 8 -6.80 -5.88 3.79
N VAL A 9 -5.72 -5.14 4.01
CA VAL A 9 -5.38 -3.88 3.34
C VAL A 9 -4.39 -4.19 2.23
N TYR A 10 -4.70 -3.75 1.02
CA TYR A 10 -3.97 -4.14 -0.20
C TYR A 10 -3.95 -3.03 -1.25
N ARG A 11 -3.01 -3.11 -2.20
CA ARG A 11 -2.96 -2.24 -3.38
C ARG A 11 -4.03 -2.63 -4.39
N GLY A 12 -4.98 -1.73 -4.68
CA GLY A 12 -6.08 -1.94 -5.62
C GLY A 12 -5.61 -2.42 -6.99
N ILE A 13 -6.40 -3.31 -7.60
CA ILE A 13 -6.08 -4.07 -8.83
C ILE A 13 -4.88 -5.01 -8.69
N PHE A 14 -3.71 -4.52 -8.29
CA PHE A 14 -2.46 -5.29 -8.21
C PHE A 14 -2.56 -6.46 -7.23
N GLN A 15 -3.05 -6.22 -6.01
CA GLN A 15 -3.12 -7.22 -4.94
C GLN A 15 -4.56 -7.71 -4.68
N LYS A 16 -5.53 -7.36 -5.55
CA LYS A 16 -6.95 -7.72 -5.38
C LYS A 16 -7.17 -9.24 -5.22
N THR A 17 -6.50 -10.03 -6.05
CA THR A 17 -6.64 -11.48 -6.01
C THR A 17 -6.04 -12.06 -4.72
N LEU A 18 -4.91 -11.52 -4.28
CA LEU A 18 -4.25 -11.90 -3.03
C LEU A 18 -5.18 -11.65 -1.84
N ALA A 19 -5.69 -10.43 -1.68
CA ALA A 19 -6.60 -10.07 -0.59
C ALA A 19 -7.87 -10.93 -0.60
N ARG A 20 -8.47 -11.15 -1.78
CA ARG A 20 -9.64 -12.02 -1.95
C ARG A 20 -9.37 -13.46 -1.51
N ASN A 21 -8.21 -14.01 -1.84
CA ASN A 21 -7.87 -15.37 -1.46
C ASN A 21 -7.73 -15.48 0.07
N ILE A 22 -7.09 -14.50 0.72
CA ILE A 22 -6.94 -14.46 2.18
C ILE A 22 -8.32 -14.48 2.86
N VAL A 23 -9.20 -13.51 2.57
CA VAL A 23 -10.51 -13.43 3.24
C VAL A 23 -11.40 -14.64 2.94
N ARG A 24 -11.31 -15.20 1.73
CA ARG A 24 -12.07 -16.39 1.35
C ARG A 24 -11.59 -17.63 2.10
N HIS A 25 -10.28 -17.82 2.26
CA HIS A 25 -9.73 -18.93 3.02
C HIS A 25 -10.08 -18.86 4.50
N ILE A 26 -10.12 -17.65 5.09
CA ILE A 26 -10.60 -17.45 6.46
C ILE A 26 -12.02 -18.00 6.61
N VAL A 27 -12.96 -17.59 5.75
CA VAL A 27 -14.36 -18.04 5.83
C VAL A 27 -14.49 -19.56 5.63
N PHE A 28 -13.73 -20.14 4.69
CA PHE A 28 -13.77 -21.58 4.47
C PHE A 28 -13.19 -22.38 5.63
N ALA A 29 -12.11 -21.90 6.22
CA ALA A 29 -11.51 -22.53 7.39
C ALA A 29 -12.41 -22.39 8.63
N ALA A 30 -13.03 -21.22 8.85
CA ALA A 30 -14.00 -21.04 9.94
C ALA A 30 -15.14 -22.07 9.91
N ARG A 31 -15.62 -22.44 8.71
CA ARG A 31 -16.63 -23.52 8.56
C ARG A 31 -16.14 -24.89 9.01
N LYS A 32 -14.83 -25.15 8.96
CA LYS A 32 -14.24 -26.40 9.47
C LYS A 32 -14.21 -26.44 11.01
N ASP A 33 -14.16 -25.28 11.64
CA ASP A 33 -14.34 -25.12 13.10
C ASP A 33 -15.82 -25.07 13.54
N GLY A 34 -16.77 -25.28 12.62
CA GLY A 34 -18.20 -25.21 12.92
C GLY A 34 -18.75 -23.79 13.07
N LYS A 35 -17.96 -22.77 12.72
CA LYS A 35 -18.38 -21.37 12.71
C LYS A 35 -18.96 -20.96 11.36
N ILE A 36 -19.56 -19.78 11.32
CA ILE A 36 -20.01 -19.15 10.09
C ILE A 36 -19.23 -17.88 9.83
N GLY A 37 -19.15 -17.47 8.56
CA GLY A 37 -18.49 -16.23 8.23
C GLY A 37 -18.89 -15.67 6.88
N THR A 38 -18.62 -14.39 6.69
CA THR A 38 -18.80 -13.64 5.45
C THR A 38 -17.51 -12.95 5.06
N ALA A 39 -17.36 -12.65 3.78
CA ALA A 39 -16.27 -11.83 3.27
C ALA A 39 -16.81 -10.82 2.25
N PHE A 40 -16.35 -9.58 2.34
CA PHE A 40 -16.80 -8.50 1.46
C PHE A 40 -15.70 -7.43 1.29
N GLY A 41 -15.73 -6.70 0.18
CA GLY A 41 -14.86 -5.54 -0.04
C GLY A 41 -15.50 -4.27 0.49
N ARG A 42 -14.69 -3.28 0.88
CA ARG A 42 -15.19 -1.94 1.22
C ARG A 42 -15.82 -1.31 -0.01
N TYR A 43 -17.09 -0.89 0.11
CA TYR A 43 -17.83 -0.39 -1.05
C TYR A 43 -17.21 0.87 -1.66
N GLY A 44 -16.65 1.77 -0.84
CA GLY A 44 -16.00 3.00 -1.30
C GLY A 44 -14.77 2.77 -2.19
N ASP A 45 -14.15 1.58 -2.13
CA ASP A 45 -13.01 1.26 -3.00
C ASP A 45 -13.46 0.77 -4.39
N SER A 46 -14.76 0.63 -4.65
CA SER A 46 -15.29 0.16 -5.92
C SER A 46 -15.73 1.32 -6.84
N PRO A 47 -15.34 1.34 -8.12
CA PRO A 47 -14.40 0.41 -8.76
C PRO A 47 -12.95 0.68 -8.32
N GLU A 48 -12.20 -0.40 -8.08
CA GLU A 48 -10.79 -0.31 -7.67
C GLU A 48 -9.91 0.38 -8.73
N ARG A 49 -8.79 0.95 -8.30
CA ARG A 49 -7.78 1.59 -9.15
C ARG A 49 -6.40 1.03 -8.84
N ASN A 50 -5.53 1.08 -9.84
CA ASN A 50 -4.15 0.62 -9.71
C ASN A 50 -3.42 1.32 -8.56
N GLY A 51 -2.93 0.56 -7.59
CA GLY A 51 -2.07 1.06 -6.50
C GLY A 51 -2.80 1.79 -5.37
N ILE A 52 -4.05 2.21 -5.57
CA ILE A 52 -4.84 2.89 -4.55
C ILE A 52 -5.20 1.89 -3.44
N PRO A 53 -4.90 2.20 -2.16
CA PRO A 53 -5.23 1.31 -1.05
C PRO A 53 -6.70 0.92 -1.02
N ALA A 54 -6.96 -0.37 -0.82
CA ALA A 54 -8.29 -0.93 -0.73
C ALA A 54 -8.36 -1.93 0.43
N LYS A 55 -9.59 -2.22 0.88
CA LYS A 55 -9.85 -3.15 2.00
C LYS A 55 -10.80 -4.28 1.62
N GLN A 56 -10.49 -5.48 2.10
CA GLN A 56 -11.45 -6.57 2.21
C GLN A 56 -11.59 -7.00 3.66
N PHE A 57 -12.77 -7.46 4.03
CA PHE A 57 -13.09 -7.92 5.37
C PHE A 57 -13.44 -9.41 5.35
N ALA A 58 -13.06 -10.12 6.40
CA ALA A 58 -13.61 -11.41 6.76
C ALA A 58 -14.18 -11.30 8.18
N ILE A 59 -15.45 -11.66 8.34
CA ILE A 59 -16.11 -11.66 9.65
C ILE A 59 -16.55 -13.09 9.95
N VAL A 60 -16.20 -13.57 11.13
CA VAL A 60 -16.50 -14.91 11.62
C VAL A 60 -17.29 -14.79 12.92
N ALA A 61 -18.35 -15.58 13.05
CA ALA A 61 -19.21 -15.63 14.22
C ALA A 61 -19.60 -17.07 14.55
N ASP A 62 -20.03 -17.29 15.80
CA ASP A 62 -20.49 -18.60 16.26
C ASP A 62 -21.93 -18.89 15.81
N THR A 63 -22.75 -17.85 15.61
CA THR A 63 -24.17 -17.98 15.27
C THR A 63 -24.62 -17.09 14.10
N PRO A 64 -25.66 -17.49 13.33
CA PRO A 64 -26.25 -16.69 12.24
C PRO A 64 -26.66 -15.28 12.65
N LEU A 65 -27.27 -15.16 13.83
CA LEU A 65 -27.76 -13.87 14.33
C LEU A 65 -26.62 -12.87 14.56
N GLU A 66 -25.49 -13.33 15.12
CA GLU A 66 -24.30 -12.50 15.32
C GLU A 66 -23.67 -12.05 13.99
N LEU A 67 -23.74 -12.89 12.95
CA LEU A 67 -23.23 -12.55 11.63
C LEU A 67 -24.12 -11.52 10.93
N GLU A 68 -25.44 -11.61 11.06
CA GLU A 68 -26.41 -10.70 10.43
C GLU A 68 -26.18 -9.24 10.83
N GLU A 69 -25.82 -8.96 12.09
CA GLU A 69 -25.48 -7.61 12.57
C GLU A 69 -24.31 -6.99 11.78
N SER A 70 -23.39 -7.83 11.30
CA SER A 70 -22.22 -7.42 10.54
C SER A 70 -22.42 -7.35 9.03
N MET A 71 -23.57 -7.82 8.52
CA MET A 71 -23.85 -7.88 7.08
C MET A 71 -24.39 -6.55 6.51
N ALA A 72 -24.80 -5.61 7.37
CA ALA A 72 -25.39 -4.34 6.98
C ALA A 72 -24.44 -3.13 7.13
N VAL A 73 -23.13 -3.35 7.00
CA VAL A 73 -22.11 -2.27 7.06
C VAL A 73 -21.23 -2.26 5.81
N TYR A 74 -20.73 -1.07 5.46
CA TYR A 74 -19.81 -0.90 4.33
C TYR A 74 -18.34 -1.18 4.68
N GLU A 75 -18.01 -1.09 5.97
CA GLU A 75 -16.70 -1.29 6.57
C GLU A 75 -16.92 -1.70 8.04
N ALA A 76 -16.08 -2.58 8.58
CA ALA A 76 -16.13 -2.93 10.00
C ALA A 76 -15.68 -1.73 10.85
N SER A 77 -16.35 -1.46 11.97
CA SER A 77 -15.94 -0.36 12.86
C SER A 77 -14.67 -0.66 13.67
N SER A 78 -14.33 -1.93 13.83
CA SER A 78 -13.08 -2.39 14.44
C SER A 78 -12.80 -3.84 14.07
N VAL A 79 -11.53 -4.25 14.11
CA VAL A 79 -11.07 -5.59 13.74
C VAL A 79 -10.06 -6.14 14.75
N ASP A 80 -10.09 -7.45 14.93
CA ASP A 80 -9.18 -8.18 15.82
C ASP A 80 -7.79 -8.32 15.20
N VAL A 81 -7.76 -8.43 13.86
CA VAL A 81 -6.52 -8.48 13.08
C VAL A 81 -6.62 -7.59 11.85
N THR A 82 -5.62 -6.74 11.66
CA THR A 82 -5.38 -6.03 10.40
C THR A 82 -4.23 -6.72 9.67
N ILE A 83 -4.44 -7.13 8.41
CA ILE A 83 -3.40 -7.73 7.56
C ILE A 83 -3.03 -6.73 6.48
N ASN A 84 -1.86 -6.13 6.58
CA ASN A 84 -1.28 -5.27 5.57
C ASN A 84 -0.34 -6.08 4.66
N VAL A 85 -0.65 -6.14 3.35
CA VAL A 85 0.15 -6.90 2.37
C VAL A 85 1.19 -6.05 1.62
N ASP A 86 1.37 -4.78 2.00
CA ASP A 86 2.42 -3.89 1.49
C ASP A 86 2.85 -2.89 2.58
N ASP A 87 4.09 -2.98 3.01
CA ASP A 87 4.62 -2.19 4.13
C ASP A 87 4.64 -0.68 3.88
N THR A 88 4.67 -0.23 2.63
CA THR A 88 4.58 1.20 2.31
C THR A 88 3.24 1.83 2.70
N MET A 89 2.17 1.02 2.88
CA MET A 89 0.88 1.47 3.42
C MET A 89 0.92 1.72 4.94
N CYS A 90 2.00 1.38 5.64
CA CYS A 90 2.17 1.78 7.04
C CYS A 90 2.17 3.30 7.21
N LYS A 91 2.64 4.03 6.18
CA LYS A 91 2.61 5.50 6.07
C LYS A 91 1.21 6.10 5.94
N GLY A 92 0.18 5.27 6.00
CA GLY A 92 -1.22 5.67 5.89
C GLY A 92 -1.85 5.22 4.58
N ILE A 93 -3.17 5.09 4.62
CA ILE A 93 -3.99 4.61 3.53
C ILE A 93 -5.08 5.62 3.22
N GLU A 94 -5.37 5.83 1.94
CA GLU A 94 -6.49 6.66 1.53
C GLU A 94 -7.35 5.88 0.53
N SER A 95 -8.65 5.81 0.83
CA SER A 95 -9.63 5.16 -0.04
C SER A 95 -9.78 5.93 -1.34
N TRP A 96 -10.15 5.23 -2.41
CA TRP A 96 -10.65 5.85 -3.63
C TRP A 96 -11.87 6.76 -3.40
N ALA A 97 -12.67 6.48 -2.36
CA ALA A 97 -13.83 7.29 -1.99
C ALA A 97 -13.48 8.60 -1.25
N TRP A 98 -12.19 8.91 -1.10
CA TRP A 98 -11.75 10.27 -0.77
C TRP A 98 -12.15 10.70 0.65
N TYR A 99 -11.54 10.07 1.67
CA TYR A 99 -11.87 10.29 3.09
C TYR A 99 -10.75 10.94 3.91
N GLY A 100 -9.64 11.34 3.26
CA GLY A 100 -8.41 11.70 3.96
C GLY A 100 -7.55 10.48 4.27
N LEU A 101 -6.37 10.74 4.81
CA LEU A 101 -5.40 9.72 5.17
C LEU A 101 -5.83 9.03 6.47
N GLN A 102 -5.90 7.71 6.42
CA GLN A 102 -6.24 6.84 7.54
C GLN A 102 -4.99 6.11 8.02
N PRO A 103 -4.74 6.03 9.34
CA PRO A 103 -3.73 5.15 9.90
C PRO A 103 -3.96 3.68 9.52
N ILE A 104 -2.89 2.92 9.22
CA ILE A 104 -3.00 1.49 8.92
C ILE A 104 -3.57 0.68 10.09
N ASN A 105 -3.40 1.17 11.33
CA ASN A 105 -3.85 0.57 12.58
C ASN A 105 -5.18 1.16 13.07
N GLU A 106 -5.91 1.96 12.27
CA GLU A 106 -7.12 2.67 12.69
C GLU A 106 -8.19 1.72 13.24
N LEU A 107 -8.49 0.65 12.50
CA LEU A 107 -9.53 -0.31 12.89
C LEU A 107 -9.03 -1.37 13.88
N THR A 108 -7.72 -1.55 14.05
CA THR A 108 -7.19 -2.58 14.96
C THR A 108 -7.64 -2.30 16.40
N LYS A 109 -8.33 -3.26 17.02
CA LYS A 109 -8.82 -3.16 18.40
C LYS A 109 -7.65 -3.05 19.41
N PRO A 110 -7.91 -2.52 20.62
CA PRO A 110 -6.96 -2.63 21.74
C PRO A 110 -6.58 -4.10 21.97
N GLY A 111 -5.28 -4.39 22.01
CA GLY A 111 -4.73 -5.75 22.12
C GLY A 111 -4.82 -6.60 20.85
N GLY A 112 -5.46 -6.09 19.78
CA GLY A 112 -5.48 -6.74 18.46
C GLY A 112 -4.11 -6.76 17.79
N THR A 113 -4.03 -7.34 16.60
CA THR A 113 -2.74 -7.50 15.88
C THR A 113 -2.75 -6.86 14.50
N LEU A 114 -1.75 -6.03 14.22
CA LEU A 114 -1.37 -5.60 12.88
C LEU A 114 -0.31 -6.58 12.34
N ILE A 115 -0.64 -7.31 11.29
CA ILE A 115 0.28 -8.18 10.55
C ILE A 115 0.76 -7.41 9.32
N VAL A 116 2.07 -7.27 9.12
CA VAL A 116 2.65 -6.57 7.96
C VAL A 116 3.55 -7.52 7.18
N THR A 117 3.35 -7.58 5.86
CA THR A 117 4.29 -8.25 4.96
C THR A 117 5.42 -7.27 4.63
N SER A 118 6.64 -7.56 5.06
CA SER A 118 7.76 -6.61 4.95
C SER A 118 9.12 -7.32 5.00
N ARG A 119 10.16 -6.61 4.52
CA ARG A 119 11.58 -6.91 4.81
C ARG A 119 12.14 -6.09 5.96
N GLN A 120 11.45 -5.03 6.35
CA GLN A 120 11.85 -4.12 7.41
C GLN A 120 11.70 -4.79 8.77
N ASP A 121 12.48 -4.32 9.74
CA ASP A 121 12.28 -4.71 11.13
C ASP A 121 11.13 -3.92 11.77
N ALA A 122 10.78 -4.30 13.00
CA ALA A 122 9.68 -3.67 13.71
C ALA A 122 9.95 -2.20 14.04
N ALA A 123 11.20 -1.81 14.30
CA ALA A 123 11.52 -0.43 14.66
C ALA A 123 11.32 0.49 13.45
N SER A 124 11.84 0.10 12.28
CA SER A 124 11.64 0.85 11.03
C SER A 124 10.17 0.94 10.64
N LEU A 125 9.39 -0.14 10.75
CA LEU A 125 7.95 -0.07 10.46
C LEU A 125 7.20 0.86 11.42
N ILE A 126 7.55 0.84 12.70
CA ILE A 126 6.90 1.70 13.70
C ILE A 126 7.15 3.17 13.39
N GLU A 127 8.32 3.55 12.86
CA GLU A 127 8.58 4.94 12.42
C GLU A 127 7.60 5.43 11.35
N ASP A 128 7.03 4.53 10.53
CA ASP A 128 6.03 4.86 9.52
C ASP A 128 4.59 4.76 10.03
N ILE A 129 4.32 3.89 11.01
CA ILE A 129 2.98 3.65 11.54
C ILE A 129 2.57 4.79 12.47
N HIS A 130 1.44 5.44 12.16
CA HIS A 130 0.87 6.49 13.01
C HIS A 130 0.58 6.00 14.43
N GLN A 131 0.84 6.87 15.40
CA GLN A 131 0.57 6.62 16.81
C GLN A 131 -0.92 6.29 17.05
N LYS A 132 -1.16 5.40 18.02
CA LYS A 132 -2.48 5.03 18.49
C LYS A 132 -2.53 5.13 20.01
N ASP A 133 -3.65 5.61 20.53
CA ASP A 133 -3.86 5.78 21.99
C ASP A 133 -4.05 4.46 22.74
N THR A 134 -4.24 3.36 22.02
CA THR A 134 -4.49 2.03 22.58
C THR A 134 -3.42 1.05 22.12
N PRO A 135 -2.93 0.17 23.01
CA PRO A 135 -1.90 -0.79 22.65
C PRO A 135 -2.41 -1.80 21.62
N TYR A 136 -1.51 -2.27 20.76
CA TYR A 136 -1.76 -3.37 19.82
C TYR A 136 -0.49 -4.18 19.63
N ASN A 137 -0.55 -5.28 18.88
CA ASN A 137 0.59 -6.11 18.57
C ASN A 137 1.01 -5.93 17.11
N LEU A 138 2.31 -5.86 16.83
CA LEU A 138 2.86 -5.89 15.48
C LEU A 138 3.48 -7.27 15.21
N ALA A 139 3.01 -7.95 14.16
CA ALA A 139 3.61 -9.17 13.64
C ALA A 139 4.12 -8.91 12.22
N ILE A 140 5.31 -9.42 11.91
CA ILE A 140 5.92 -9.25 10.60
C ILE A 140 5.95 -10.59 9.89
N ILE A 141 5.58 -10.60 8.62
CA ILE A 141 5.79 -11.72 7.70
C ILE A 141 7.01 -11.37 6.85
N PRO A 142 8.20 -11.93 7.16
CA PRO A 142 9.39 -11.68 6.36
C PRO A 142 9.16 -12.19 4.94
N SER A 143 9.22 -11.28 3.97
CA SER A 143 8.92 -11.61 2.59
C SER A 143 9.68 -10.72 1.61
N THR A 144 10.15 -11.30 0.52
CA THR A 144 10.73 -10.57 -0.60
C THR A 144 9.62 -10.14 -1.55
N VAL A 145 9.69 -8.91 -2.06
CA VAL A 145 8.75 -8.47 -3.10
C VAL A 145 8.84 -9.40 -4.31
N SER A 146 7.69 -9.77 -4.84
CA SER A 146 7.56 -10.84 -5.83
C SER A 146 7.46 -10.31 -7.28
N PHE A 147 6.95 -9.09 -7.47
CA PHE A 147 6.72 -8.51 -8.79
C PHE A 147 6.64 -6.98 -8.70
N SER A 148 7.48 -6.27 -9.46
CA SER A 148 7.47 -4.79 -9.56
C SER A 148 7.41 -4.06 -8.21
N GLY A 149 8.17 -4.53 -7.20
CA GLY A 149 8.16 -3.93 -5.86
C GLY A 149 6.95 -4.28 -5.00
N LEU A 150 6.12 -5.25 -5.40
CA LEU A 150 4.91 -5.69 -4.68
C LEU A 150 4.88 -7.21 -4.44
N TRP A 151 4.11 -7.62 -3.42
CA TRP A 151 3.75 -9.02 -3.15
C TRP A 151 2.45 -9.39 -3.86
N VAL A 152 2.55 -9.95 -5.08
CA VAL A 152 1.44 -10.12 -6.03
C VAL A 152 1.52 -11.48 -6.76
N TYR A 153 2.69 -12.13 -6.78
CA TYR A 153 2.92 -13.30 -7.61
C TYR A 153 2.13 -14.51 -7.10
N LYS A 154 1.45 -15.23 -8.01
CA LYS A 154 0.47 -16.29 -7.67
C LYS A 154 1.04 -17.41 -6.80
N ASP A 155 2.36 -17.59 -6.82
CA ASP A 155 3.07 -18.66 -6.15
C ASP A 155 4.12 -18.16 -5.13
N ASP A 156 4.07 -16.88 -4.73
CA ASP A 156 4.95 -16.37 -3.66
C ASP A 156 4.51 -16.80 -2.24
N HIS A 157 3.37 -17.48 -2.13
CA HIS A 157 2.78 -17.95 -0.88
C HIS A 157 2.57 -16.84 0.18
N THR A 158 2.43 -15.57 -0.24
CA THR A 158 2.17 -14.45 0.69
C THR A 158 0.82 -14.64 1.41
N ASP A 159 -0.22 -15.09 0.70
CA ASP A 159 -1.51 -15.44 1.31
C ASP A 159 -1.37 -16.55 2.35
N MET A 160 -0.67 -17.64 2.01
CA MET A 160 -0.46 -18.77 2.91
C MET A 160 0.30 -18.35 4.17
N ARG A 161 1.31 -17.49 4.03
CA ARG A 161 2.07 -16.97 5.18
C ARG A 161 1.20 -16.05 6.04
N ALA A 162 0.38 -15.20 5.42
CA ALA A 162 -0.59 -14.36 6.14
C ALA A 162 -1.62 -15.19 6.92
N LEU A 163 -2.15 -16.26 6.33
CA LEU A 163 -3.10 -17.16 6.98
C LEU A 163 -2.46 -17.94 8.14
N GLY A 164 -1.21 -18.37 8.01
CA GLY A 164 -0.47 -19.01 9.10
C GLY A 164 -0.21 -18.06 10.27
N ALA A 165 0.22 -16.82 9.96
CA ALA A 165 0.39 -15.77 10.97
C ALA A 165 -0.93 -15.42 11.66
N LEU A 166 -2.03 -15.32 10.91
CA LEU A 166 -3.37 -15.09 11.44
C LEU A 166 -3.78 -16.17 12.46
N CYS A 167 -3.62 -17.44 12.12
CA CYS A 167 -3.95 -18.55 13.04
C CYS A 167 -3.12 -18.50 14.33
N LYS A 168 -1.91 -17.93 14.27
CA LYS A 168 -1.02 -17.80 15.43
C LYS A 168 -1.46 -16.68 16.36
N VAL A 169 -1.84 -15.53 15.81
CA VAL A 169 -2.16 -14.32 16.58
C VAL A 169 -3.62 -14.22 16.99
N CYS A 170 -4.51 -14.94 16.31
CA CYS A 170 -5.95 -14.96 16.57
C CYS A 170 -6.53 -16.38 16.37
N PRO A 171 -6.09 -17.38 17.17
CA PRO A 171 -6.57 -18.77 17.07
C PRO A 171 -8.07 -18.92 17.36
N GLU A 172 -8.67 -17.98 18.08
CA GLU A 172 -10.10 -17.89 18.35
C GLU A 172 -10.93 -17.53 17.12
N LEU A 173 -10.34 -16.94 16.07
CA LEU A 173 -11.02 -16.73 14.80
C LEU A 173 -11.10 -18.05 14.03
N VAL A 174 -9.94 -18.65 13.76
CA VAL A 174 -9.79 -19.91 13.02
C VAL A 174 -8.62 -20.71 13.59
N SER A 175 -8.85 -21.99 13.85
CA SER A 175 -7.82 -22.92 14.29
C SER A 175 -6.85 -23.27 13.15
N LEU A 176 -5.58 -23.53 13.50
CA LEU A 176 -4.60 -23.97 12.52
C LEU A 176 -5.04 -25.27 11.82
N GLU A 177 -5.62 -26.23 12.56
CA GLU A 177 -6.11 -27.49 12.00
C GLU A 177 -7.16 -27.26 10.89
N ALA A 178 -8.15 -26.42 11.18
CA ALA A 178 -9.17 -26.02 10.22
C ALA A 178 -8.59 -25.32 9.01
N MET A 179 -7.62 -24.42 9.22
CA MET A 179 -6.93 -23.71 8.14
C MET A 179 -6.19 -24.68 7.22
N LEU A 180 -5.35 -25.57 7.77
CA LEU A 180 -4.58 -26.54 6.98
C LEU A 180 -5.48 -27.48 6.18
N LYS A 181 -6.55 -27.98 6.81
CA LYS A 181 -7.56 -28.80 6.13
C LYS A 181 -8.23 -28.06 4.99
N SER A 182 -8.64 -26.81 5.22
CA SER A 182 -9.27 -25.95 4.22
C SER A 182 -8.33 -25.67 3.05
N ILE A 183 -7.06 -25.33 3.30
CA ILE A 183 -6.06 -25.11 2.24
C ILE A 183 -5.84 -26.37 1.42
N LYS A 184 -5.70 -27.55 2.07
CA LYS A 184 -5.53 -28.81 1.34
C LYS A 184 -6.72 -29.10 0.45
N GLU A 185 -7.95 -28.92 0.93
CA GLU A 185 -9.15 -29.16 0.12
C GLU A 185 -9.31 -28.15 -1.03
N GLN A 186 -8.98 -26.88 -0.82
CA GLN A 186 -9.19 -25.83 -1.84
C GLN A 186 -8.09 -25.78 -2.91
N THR A 187 -6.87 -26.22 -2.58
CA THR A 187 -5.70 -26.05 -3.45
C THR A 187 -5.03 -27.36 -3.86
N ASP A 188 -5.31 -28.45 -3.15
CA ASP A 188 -4.62 -29.75 -3.26
C ASP A 188 -3.07 -29.68 -3.15
N SER A 189 -2.53 -28.61 -2.58
CA SER A 189 -1.07 -28.37 -2.54
C SER A 189 -0.48 -28.58 -1.14
N ASP A 190 0.36 -29.61 -1.00
CA ASP A 190 1.11 -29.87 0.25
C ASP A 190 2.14 -28.77 0.53
N ALA A 191 2.66 -28.13 -0.51
CA ALA A 191 3.58 -26.99 -0.39
C ALA A 191 2.89 -25.79 0.27
N LYS A 192 1.63 -25.49 -0.11
CA LYS A 192 0.83 -24.42 0.49
C LYS A 192 0.46 -24.72 1.94
N VAL A 193 0.04 -25.95 2.23
CA VAL A 193 -0.21 -26.43 3.61
C VAL A 193 1.04 -26.26 4.48
N SER A 194 2.19 -26.72 3.98
CA SER A 194 3.47 -26.57 4.68
C SER A 194 3.87 -25.11 4.89
N SER A 195 3.51 -24.23 3.95
CA SER A 195 3.77 -22.79 4.05
C SER A 195 2.98 -22.14 5.18
N VAL A 196 1.69 -22.48 5.31
CA VAL A 196 0.83 -22.04 6.42
C VAL A 196 1.41 -22.51 7.76
N GLN A 197 1.75 -23.80 7.88
CA GLN A 197 2.31 -24.37 9.11
C GLN A 197 3.61 -23.65 9.51
N ARG A 198 4.56 -23.50 8.58
CA ARG A 198 5.82 -22.81 8.85
C ARG A 198 5.63 -21.35 9.27
N ALA A 199 4.68 -20.65 8.64
CA ALA A 199 4.38 -19.28 9.00
C ALA A 199 3.78 -19.19 10.40
N HIS A 200 2.83 -20.06 10.74
CA HIS A 200 2.27 -20.15 12.09
C HIS A 200 3.38 -20.36 13.15
N ASP A 201 4.29 -21.30 12.91
CA ASP A 201 5.32 -21.66 13.89
C ASP A 201 6.38 -20.57 14.08
N ARG A 202 6.67 -19.80 13.01
CA ARG A 202 7.67 -18.74 13.01
C ARG A 202 7.12 -17.38 13.40
N THR A 203 5.81 -17.18 13.33
CA THR A 203 5.20 -15.88 13.60
C THR A 203 5.41 -15.53 15.07
N THR A 204 5.98 -14.35 15.26
CA THR A 204 6.12 -13.69 16.56
C THR A 204 5.50 -12.32 16.45
N SER A 205 5.03 -11.80 17.58
CA SER A 205 4.51 -10.45 17.68
C SER A 205 5.27 -9.67 18.75
N ARG A 206 5.32 -8.37 18.56
CA ARG A 206 5.85 -7.40 19.53
C ARG A 206 4.70 -6.48 19.96
N PRO A 207 4.51 -6.20 21.26
CA PRO A 207 3.58 -5.15 21.67
C PRO A 207 4.06 -3.79 21.15
N VAL A 208 3.11 -2.93 20.78
CA VAL A 208 3.31 -1.52 20.46
C VAL A 208 2.49 -0.74 21.47
N GLU A 209 3.18 0.00 22.34
CA GLU A 209 2.58 0.76 23.42
C GLU A 209 2.00 2.10 22.92
N PRO A 210 1.02 2.68 23.63
CA PRO A 210 0.51 4.00 23.29
C PRO A 210 1.62 5.05 23.18
N GLY A 211 1.59 5.85 22.11
CA GLY A 211 2.60 6.86 21.82
C GLY A 211 3.86 6.35 21.12
N GLU A 212 4.00 5.04 20.87
CA GLU A 212 4.98 4.54 19.90
C GLU A 212 4.47 4.77 18.46
N GLY A 213 5.36 5.25 17.60
CA GLY A 213 5.10 5.43 16.16
C GLY A 213 5.22 6.87 15.68
N ASN A 214 4.80 7.11 14.44
CA ASN A 214 4.78 8.42 13.79
C ASN A 214 3.77 9.36 14.47
N SER A 215 4.24 10.50 14.97
CA SER A 215 3.41 11.53 15.61
C SER A 215 2.74 12.49 14.63
N GLU A 216 2.93 12.30 13.31
CA GLU A 216 2.25 13.06 12.27
C GLU A 216 0.73 12.97 12.46
N THR A 217 0.05 14.10 12.30
CA THR A 217 -1.42 14.11 12.24
C THR A 217 -1.83 13.75 10.81
N PRO A 218 -2.58 12.66 10.60
CA PRO A 218 -2.99 12.26 9.26
C PRO A 218 -3.71 13.39 8.52
N PHE A 219 -3.38 13.55 7.23
CA PHE A 219 -4.03 14.53 6.37
C PHE A 219 -5.55 14.33 6.37
N SER A 220 -6.30 15.39 6.62
CA SER A 220 -7.75 15.39 6.63
C SER A 220 -8.30 16.71 6.11
N PHE A 221 -9.56 16.70 5.69
CA PHE A 221 -10.29 17.86 5.20
C PHE A 221 -11.77 17.71 5.53
N ASP A 222 -12.50 18.83 5.55
CA ASP A 222 -13.92 18.83 5.89
C ASP A 222 -14.75 18.20 4.77
N LEU A 223 -15.40 17.08 5.08
CA LEU A 223 -16.39 16.47 4.19
C LEU A 223 -17.71 17.26 4.27
N PRO A 224 -18.25 17.76 3.14
CA PRO A 224 -19.50 18.49 3.16
C PRO A 224 -20.63 17.57 3.64
N GLY A 225 -21.34 17.98 4.69
CA GLY A 225 -22.53 17.30 5.16
C GLY A 225 -23.74 17.59 4.28
N TRP A 226 -24.79 16.78 4.38
CA TRP A 226 -26.01 16.95 3.59
C TRP A 226 -26.70 18.33 3.77
N LYS A 227 -26.40 19.05 4.86
CA LYS A 227 -26.90 20.41 5.12
C LYS A 227 -26.03 21.52 4.52
N THR A 228 -24.78 21.22 4.19
CA THR A 228 -23.79 22.18 3.69
C THR A 228 -23.46 21.96 2.22
N MET A 229 -23.91 20.84 1.63
CA MET A 229 -23.88 20.64 0.19
C MET A 229 -24.69 21.72 -0.51
N GLU A 230 -24.11 22.30 -1.56
CA GLU A 230 -24.77 23.30 -2.39
C GLU A 230 -26.00 22.70 -3.09
N GLU A 231 -26.99 23.54 -3.38
CA GLU A 231 -28.14 23.12 -4.17
C GLU A 231 -27.69 22.88 -5.62
N GLY A 232 -27.74 21.62 -6.05
CA GLY A 232 -27.22 21.18 -7.34
C GLY A 232 -25.80 20.61 -7.26
N LEU A 233 -25.47 19.70 -8.16
CA LEU A 233 -24.14 19.08 -8.24
C LEU A 233 -23.17 20.01 -8.98
N VAL A 234 -22.65 21.02 -8.29
CA VAL A 234 -21.61 21.92 -8.85
C VAL A 234 -20.23 21.33 -8.56
N ILE A 235 -19.60 20.74 -9.57
CA ILE A 235 -18.19 20.31 -9.49
C ILE A 235 -17.32 21.47 -9.97
N ARG A 236 -16.54 22.06 -9.06
CA ARG A 236 -15.57 23.11 -9.41
C ARG A 236 -14.43 22.50 -10.23
N GLY A 237 -14.09 23.13 -11.35
CA GLY A 237 -12.92 22.76 -12.13
C GLY A 237 -11.63 23.05 -11.36
N LEU A 238 -10.55 22.34 -11.72
CA LEU A 238 -9.22 22.66 -11.19
C LEU A 238 -8.80 24.07 -11.62
N PRO A 239 -8.07 24.82 -10.77
CA PRO A 239 -7.55 26.12 -11.15
C PRO A 239 -6.58 25.97 -12.33
N ALA A 240 -6.40 27.05 -13.10
CA ALA A 240 -5.30 27.12 -14.05
C ALA A 240 -3.96 27.05 -13.29
N GLY A 241 -2.95 26.46 -13.92
CA GLY A 241 -1.59 26.50 -13.36
C GLY A 241 -1.04 27.92 -13.28
N THR A 242 -0.04 28.11 -12.43
CA THR A 242 0.66 29.38 -12.21
C THR A 242 2.11 29.28 -12.63
N GLY A 243 2.87 30.38 -12.59
CA GLY A 243 4.32 30.29 -12.69
C GLY A 243 4.92 29.55 -11.48
N PHE A 244 6.15 29.04 -11.64
CA PHE A 244 6.79 28.22 -10.62
C PHE A 244 6.96 29.02 -9.33
N ARG A 245 6.33 28.56 -8.25
CA ARG A 245 6.31 29.25 -6.94
C ARG A 245 5.85 30.70 -7.00
N GLY A 246 4.94 31.00 -7.93
CA GLY A 246 4.42 32.35 -8.13
C GLY A 246 5.37 33.30 -8.86
N GLY A 247 6.49 32.79 -9.40
CA GLY A 247 7.37 33.56 -10.29
C GLY A 247 6.77 33.80 -11.68
N GLU A 248 7.45 34.61 -12.50
CA GLU A 248 7.06 34.87 -13.90
C GLU A 248 7.56 33.78 -14.87
N GLU A 249 8.52 32.96 -14.44
CA GLU A 249 9.10 31.84 -15.20
C GLU A 249 8.68 30.48 -14.63
N GLY A 250 8.81 29.43 -15.45
CA GLY A 250 8.37 28.08 -15.10
C GLY A 250 6.85 27.91 -15.09
N TYR A 251 6.37 26.76 -14.62
CA TYR A 251 4.96 26.41 -14.60
C TYR A 251 4.63 25.36 -13.52
N THR A 252 3.69 25.66 -12.65
CA THR A 252 3.11 24.74 -11.66
C THR A 252 1.67 24.41 -12.09
N PRO A 253 1.36 23.15 -12.44
CA PRO A 253 -0.01 22.71 -12.72
C PRO A 253 -0.97 22.99 -11.55
N GLY A 254 -2.22 23.35 -11.86
CA GLY A 254 -3.28 23.42 -10.86
C GLY A 254 -3.66 22.01 -10.38
N ARG A 255 -3.73 21.81 -9.06
CA ARG A 255 -3.99 20.51 -8.43
C ARG A 255 -5.13 20.63 -7.42
N SER A 256 -5.74 19.50 -7.09
CA SER A 256 -6.76 19.48 -6.04
C SER A 256 -6.09 19.59 -4.67
N GLU A 257 -6.56 20.53 -3.86
CA GLU A 257 -6.05 20.77 -2.50
C GLU A 257 -6.33 19.59 -1.58
N VAL A 258 -7.49 18.96 -1.80
CA VAL A 258 -7.85 17.74 -1.10
C VAL A 258 -7.14 16.56 -1.77
N PHE A 259 -7.17 16.46 -3.11
CA PHE A 259 -6.66 15.45 -4.07
C PHE A 259 -5.31 14.74 -3.87
N LYS A 260 -4.88 14.32 -2.69
CA LYS A 260 -3.55 13.76 -2.44
C LYS A 260 -3.42 12.32 -2.98
N LYS A 261 -2.22 11.97 -3.46
CA LYS A 261 -1.96 10.66 -4.10
C LYS A 261 -0.80 9.90 -3.49
N TRP A 262 -0.14 10.44 -2.47
CA TRP A 262 1.08 9.86 -1.94
C TRP A 262 0.89 8.49 -1.28
N SER A 263 -0.27 8.26 -0.68
CA SER A 263 -0.65 6.97 -0.08
C SER A 263 -0.73 5.84 -1.10
N THR A 264 -0.74 6.13 -2.40
CA THR A 264 -0.81 5.14 -3.50
C THR A 264 0.53 4.57 -3.93
N ARG A 265 1.64 5.15 -3.43
CA ARG A 265 2.99 4.78 -3.86
C ARG A 265 3.54 3.57 -3.11
N SER A 266 4.06 2.61 -3.87
CA SER A 266 5.09 1.68 -3.38
C SER A 266 6.50 2.15 -3.73
N MET A 267 6.64 3.03 -4.71
CA MET A 267 7.90 3.64 -5.16
C MET A 267 7.66 5.09 -5.59
N ARG A 268 8.71 5.90 -5.60
CA ARG A 268 8.69 7.29 -6.10
C ARG A 268 9.91 7.60 -6.98
N PRO A 269 9.82 8.56 -7.93
CA PRO A 269 10.96 8.92 -8.74
C PRO A 269 11.97 9.78 -7.96
N VAL A 270 13.25 9.44 -8.09
CA VAL A 270 14.40 10.28 -7.72
C VAL A 270 15.02 10.84 -8.99
N ILE A 271 15.30 12.14 -9.00
CA ILE A 271 15.67 12.87 -10.23
C ILE A 271 17.13 13.32 -10.17
N ASN A 272 17.92 12.96 -11.18
CA ASN A 272 19.24 13.51 -11.40
C ASN A 272 19.16 14.77 -12.26
N PHE A 273 19.09 15.92 -11.59
CA PHE A 273 18.99 17.23 -12.23
C PHE A 273 20.22 17.60 -13.08
N ASP A 274 21.41 17.09 -12.76
CA ASP A 274 22.64 17.37 -13.51
C ASP A 274 22.69 16.67 -14.89
N THR A 275 22.01 15.53 -15.01
CA THR A 275 21.93 14.77 -16.28
C THR A 275 20.70 15.09 -17.12
N CYS A 276 19.76 15.86 -16.57
CA CYS A 276 18.51 16.19 -17.24
C CYS A 276 18.76 17.09 -18.46
N ILE A 277 18.38 16.59 -19.64
CA ILE A 277 18.50 17.32 -20.92
C ILE A 277 17.28 18.19 -21.25
N LYS A 278 16.34 18.36 -20.32
CA LYS A 278 15.15 19.23 -20.44
C LYS A 278 14.25 18.88 -21.65
N CYS A 279 14.06 17.59 -21.91
CA CYS A 279 13.31 17.10 -23.08
C CYS A 279 11.78 17.11 -22.94
N THR A 280 11.22 17.50 -21.78
CA THR A 280 9.78 17.57 -21.48
C THR A 280 9.02 16.23 -21.44
N LEU A 281 9.63 15.10 -21.78
CA LEU A 281 8.92 13.81 -21.88
C LEU A 281 8.28 13.36 -20.56
N CYS A 282 9.01 13.47 -19.44
CA CYS A 282 8.48 13.10 -18.12
C CYS A 282 7.28 13.95 -17.70
N TRP A 283 7.29 15.24 -18.04
CA TRP A 283 6.19 16.17 -17.78
C TRP A 283 4.97 15.87 -18.66
N LEU A 284 5.18 15.69 -19.97
CA LEU A 284 4.11 15.47 -20.94
C LEU A 284 3.41 14.12 -20.74
N GLN A 285 4.15 13.09 -20.35
CA GLN A 285 3.63 11.72 -20.18
C GLN A 285 3.13 11.45 -18.77
N CYS A 286 3.30 12.38 -17.82
CA CYS A 286 2.81 12.19 -16.46
C CYS A 286 1.27 12.22 -16.45
N PRO A 287 0.59 11.11 -16.13
CA PRO A 287 -0.87 11.07 -16.13
C PRO A 287 -1.51 11.93 -15.03
N ASP A 288 -0.74 12.25 -13.99
CA ASP A 288 -1.19 13.01 -12.82
C ASP A 288 -0.72 14.46 -12.81
N THR A 289 0.03 14.90 -13.83
CA THR A 289 0.62 16.25 -13.90
C THR A 289 1.39 16.62 -12.63
N CYS A 290 2.16 15.68 -12.08
CA CYS A 290 2.89 15.87 -10.83
C CYS A 290 4.18 16.69 -11.00
N PHE A 291 4.68 16.89 -12.22
CA PHE A 291 5.90 17.69 -12.45
C PHE A 291 5.59 19.19 -12.54
N ASP A 292 6.30 19.96 -11.73
CA ASP A 292 6.44 21.41 -11.86
C ASP A 292 7.62 21.71 -12.79
N VAL A 293 7.41 22.63 -13.74
CA VAL A 293 8.49 23.16 -14.58
C VAL A 293 9.17 24.27 -13.81
N THR A 294 10.42 24.09 -13.43
CA THR A 294 11.18 25.05 -12.64
C THR A 294 11.55 26.29 -13.48
N SER A 295 11.98 27.37 -12.84
CA SER A 295 12.37 28.60 -13.55
C SER A 295 13.56 28.38 -14.50
N ASP A 296 14.47 27.44 -14.16
CA ASP A 296 15.59 27.07 -15.02
C ASP A 296 15.24 25.98 -16.05
N GLY A 297 13.96 25.59 -16.17
CA GLY A 297 13.46 24.64 -17.18
C GLY A 297 13.73 23.17 -16.88
N LEU A 298 14.04 22.83 -15.62
CA LEU A 298 14.04 21.45 -15.11
C LEU A 298 12.62 21.04 -14.69
N TYR A 299 12.46 19.80 -14.24
CA TYR A 299 11.18 19.23 -13.84
C TYR A 299 11.28 18.69 -12.42
N ASP A 300 10.66 19.37 -11.46
CA ASP A 300 10.57 18.95 -10.07
C ASP A 300 9.28 18.17 -9.84
N ALA A 301 9.37 16.95 -9.31
CA ALA A 301 8.18 16.14 -9.08
C ALA A 301 7.55 16.50 -7.74
N ASN A 302 6.32 16.99 -7.77
CA ASN A 302 5.51 17.21 -6.59
C ASN A 302 5.13 15.85 -5.96
N MET A 303 5.81 15.51 -4.86
CA MET A 303 5.61 14.24 -4.15
C MET A 303 4.26 14.16 -3.45
N GLU A 304 3.50 15.24 -3.33
CA GLU A 304 2.13 15.12 -2.82
C GLU A 304 1.17 14.53 -3.87
N SER A 305 1.44 14.81 -5.14
CA SER A 305 0.55 14.47 -6.26
C SER A 305 1.04 13.25 -7.05
N CYS A 306 2.30 12.86 -6.84
CA CYS A 306 2.88 11.69 -7.48
C CYS A 306 2.24 10.39 -6.95
N CYS A 307 1.68 9.59 -7.85
CA CYS A 307 1.12 8.26 -7.56
C CYS A 307 2.13 7.11 -7.71
N GLY A 308 3.38 7.40 -8.10
CA GLY A 308 4.42 6.39 -8.20
C GLY A 308 4.30 5.43 -9.38
N CYS A 309 3.60 5.82 -10.46
CA CYS A 309 3.34 4.93 -11.61
C CYS A 309 4.60 4.52 -12.42
N GLY A 310 5.72 5.24 -12.29
CA GLY A 310 6.97 4.94 -12.99
C GLY A 310 7.02 5.29 -14.48
N VAL A 311 5.98 5.93 -15.04
CA VAL A 311 5.98 6.35 -16.45
C VAL A 311 7.12 7.31 -16.76
N CYS A 312 7.45 8.23 -15.84
CA CYS A 312 8.51 9.22 -16.03
C CYS A 312 9.91 8.61 -16.22
N GLU A 313 10.25 7.57 -15.48
CA GLU A 313 11.47 6.79 -15.67
C GLU A 313 11.44 6.04 -16.99
N ALA A 314 10.32 5.36 -17.31
CA ALA A 314 10.20 4.57 -18.53
C ALA A 314 10.32 5.39 -19.83
N VAL A 315 9.93 6.67 -19.81
CA VAL A 315 10.01 7.55 -20.99
C VAL A 315 11.27 8.43 -21.02
N CYS A 316 12.06 8.45 -19.94
CA CYS A 316 13.25 9.29 -19.88
C CYS A 316 14.34 8.72 -20.81
N PRO A 317 14.85 9.49 -21.78
CA PRO A 317 15.84 8.99 -22.74
C PRO A 317 17.26 8.96 -22.16
N VAL A 318 17.47 9.54 -20.97
CA VAL A 318 18.77 9.62 -20.31
C VAL A 318 18.82 8.53 -19.22
N PRO A 319 19.76 7.58 -19.29
CA PRO A 319 19.92 6.55 -18.28
C PRO A 319 20.08 7.14 -16.87
N ASP A 320 19.38 6.57 -15.89
CA ASP A 320 19.42 6.96 -14.48
C ASP A 320 19.11 8.45 -14.21
N CYS A 321 18.52 9.18 -15.16
CA CYS A 321 18.10 10.56 -14.95
C CYS A 321 16.85 10.64 -14.08
N VAL A 322 15.96 9.66 -14.21
CA VAL A 322 14.82 9.45 -13.32
C VAL A 322 14.86 7.99 -12.94
N THR A 323 14.94 7.69 -11.64
CA THR A 323 14.98 6.32 -11.13
C THR A 323 13.91 6.17 -10.07
N MET A 324 13.06 5.15 -10.19
CA MET A 324 12.05 4.84 -9.17
C MET A 324 12.70 4.10 -8.01
N VAL A 325 12.56 4.65 -6.80
CA VAL A 325 13.12 4.09 -5.57
C VAL A 325 11.99 3.72 -4.62
N SER A 326 12.16 2.64 -3.85
CA SER A 326 11.21 2.20 -2.82
C SER A 326 10.72 3.35 -1.94
N GLU A 327 9.41 3.45 -1.76
CA GLU A 327 8.79 4.48 -0.93
C GLU A 327 9.28 4.40 0.52
N THR A 328 9.72 3.22 0.99
CA THR A 328 10.26 3.00 2.35
C THR A 328 11.48 3.86 2.67
N GLU A 329 12.23 4.32 1.67
CA GLU A 329 13.44 5.12 1.86
C GLU A 329 13.18 6.59 2.20
N PHE A 330 11.92 7.01 2.31
CA PHE A 330 11.54 8.43 2.40
C PHE A 330 10.55 8.70 3.53
N THR A 331 10.80 9.70 4.36
CA THR A 331 9.87 10.08 5.46
C THR A 331 8.99 11.28 5.15
N GLY A 332 9.22 11.99 4.04
CA GLY A 332 8.50 13.22 3.68
C GLY A 332 8.19 13.34 2.19
N ASN A 333 7.57 14.45 1.80
CA ASN A 333 7.18 14.77 0.41
C ASN A 333 7.84 16.07 -0.10
N ASP A 334 8.99 16.44 0.48
CA ASP A 334 9.70 17.68 0.15
C ASP A 334 10.23 17.70 -1.30
N SER A 335 10.43 18.91 -1.82
CA SER A 335 10.96 19.15 -3.16
C SER A 335 12.40 18.64 -3.29
N GLN A 336 12.64 17.80 -4.28
CA GLN A 336 13.98 17.33 -4.62
C GLN A 336 14.81 18.44 -5.27
N TRP A 337 14.16 19.29 -6.08
CA TRP A 337 14.84 20.43 -6.70
C TRP A 337 15.32 21.46 -5.65
N ASP A 338 14.57 21.67 -4.57
CA ASP A 338 15.02 22.51 -3.45
C ASP A 338 16.26 21.94 -2.77
N ALA A 339 16.22 20.65 -2.45
CA ALA A 339 17.36 19.97 -1.84
C ALA A 339 18.61 20.05 -2.73
N TRP A 340 18.45 19.79 -4.04
CA TRP A 340 19.54 19.90 -5.01
C TRP A 340 20.06 21.33 -5.16
N THR A 341 19.18 22.33 -5.20
CA THR A 341 19.58 23.74 -5.36
C THR A 341 20.31 24.26 -4.11
N ALA A 342 19.90 23.80 -2.93
CA ALA A 342 20.53 24.16 -1.67
C ALA A 342 21.92 23.53 -1.48
N ASP A 343 22.07 22.24 -1.83
CA ASP A 343 23.33 21.50 -1.74
C ASP A 343 23.41 20.42 -2.83
N LYS A 344 24.02 20.77 -3.97
CA LYS A 344 24.16 19.86 -5.11
C LYS A 344 24.98 18.63 -4.78
N ASP A 345 26.11 18.79 -4.09
CA ASP A 345 27.02 17.69 -3.79
C ASP A 345 26.38 16.72 -2.79
N GLY A 346 25.72 17.26 -1.76
CA GLY A 346 24.96 16.48 -0.79
C GLY A 346 23.80 15.72 -1.44
N TYR A 347 22.99 16.41 -2.25
CA TYR A 347 21.90 15.79 -2.98
C TYR A 347 22.37 14.67 -3.91
N ASN A 348 23.42 14.93 -4.70
CA ASN A 348 23.94 13.94 -5.65
C ASN A 348 24.46 12.70 -4.92
N LYS A 349 25.16 12.88 -3.79
CA LYS A 349 25.61 11.75 -2.97
C LYS A 349 24.43 10.95 -2.41
N TRP A 350 23.40 11.63 -1.88
CA TRP A 350 22.18 10.99 -1.38
C TRP A 350 21.46 10.21 -2.48
N MET A 351 21.24 10.83 -3.64
CA MET A 351 20.62 10.22 -4.80
C MET A 351 21.41 8.99 -5.28
N THR A 352 22.74 9.09 -5.42
CA THR A 352 23.58 7.97 -5.87
C THR A 352 23.42 6.76 -4.96
N VAL A 353 23.41 6.94 -3.63
CA VAL A 353 23.18 5.84 -2.68
C VAL A 353 21.84 5.14 -2.94
N LEU A 354 20.77 5.91 -3.15
CA LEU A 354 19.45 5.35 -3.42
C LEU A 354 19.38 4.62 -4.77
N VAL A 355 19.93 5.23 -5.83
CA VAL A 355 19.94 4.66 -7.18
C VAL A 355 20.79 3.39 -7.25
N GLU A 356 21.94 3.36 -6.58
CA GLU A 356 22.79 2.17 -6.50
C GLU A 356 22.10 1.05 -5.73
N LYS A 357 21.47 1.35 -4.58
CA LYS A 357 20.67 0.37 -3.82
C LYS A 357 19.53 -0.20 -4.66
N GLN A 358 18.88 0.62 -5.48
CA GLN A 358 17.78 0.17 -6.34
C GLN A 358 18.23 -0.80 -7.44
N LYS A 359 19.48 -0.69 -7.94
CA LYS A 359 20.01 -1.59 -8.97
C LYS A 359 20.15 -3.05 -8.49
N ASP A 360 20.25 -3.25 -7.18
CA ASP A 360 20.28 -4.59 -6.57
C ASP A 360 18.87 -5.20 -6.41
N GLU A 361 17.81 -4.43 -6.67
CA GLU A 361 16.42 -4.88 -6.62
C GLU A 361 15.89 -5.13 -8.03
N THR A 362 15.76 -6.40 -8.43
CA THR A 362 15.26 -6.77 -9.75
C THR A 362 13.82 -6.26 -9.93
N ARG A 363 13.65 -5.30 -10.86
CA ARG A 363 12.34 -4.78 -11.24
C ARG A 363 11.99 -5.18 -12.66
N THR A 364 10.78 -5.67 -12.84
CA THR A 364 10.09 -5.67 -14.12
C THR A 364 9.14 -4.47 -14.12
N HIS A 365 9.33 -3.51 -15.01
CA HIS A 365 8.28 -2.51 -15.24
C HIS A 365 7.12 -3.27 -15.87
N GLY A 366 5.90 -3.05 -15.36
CA GLY A 366 4.72 -3.72 -15.91
C GLY A 366 4.71 -3.73 -17.45
N PHE A 367 4.30 -4.86 -18.02
CA PHE A 367 4.20 -5.19 -19.45
C PHE A 367 4.90 -4.24 -20.44
N HIS A 368 6.17 -4.51 -20.75
CA HIS A 368 6.82 -3.93 -21.94
C HIS A 368 6.21 -4.47 -23.24
N HIS A 369 5.74 -5.73 -23.22
CA HIS A 369 5.08 -6.40 -24.34
C HIS A 369 4.21 -7.58 -23.88
N VAL A 370 3.28 -8.02 -24.75
CA VAL A 370 2.50 -9.25 -24.54
C VAL A 370 3.46 -10.45 -24.65
N GLY A 371 3.57 -11.24 -23.58
CA GLY A 371 4.50 -12.37 -23.50
C GLY A 371 5.63 -12.18 -22.49
N ALA A 372 5.88 -10.94 -22.03
CA ALA A 372 6.95 -10.63 -21.06
C ALA A 372 6.92 -11.52 -19.81
N TYR A 373 5.73 -11.93 -19.34
CA TYR A 373 5.58 -12.83 -18.19
C TYR A 373 6.15 -14.24 -18.43
N ALA A 374 6.02 -14.78 -19.64
CA ALA A 374 6.61 -16.07 -19.97
C ALA A 374 8.14 -15.95 -20.11
N ASP A 375 8.62 -14.81 -20.63
CA ASP A 375 10.03 -14.52 -20.77
C ASP A 375 10.71 -14.39 -19.39
N ASP A 376 10.10 -13.65 -18.45
CA ASP A 376 10.58 -13.47 -17.08
C ASP A 376 10.61 -14.81 -16.31
N ILE A 377 9.59 -15.66 -16.48
CA ILE A 377 9.55 -17.01 -15.87
C ILE A 377 10.70 -17.87 -16.41
N SER A 378 10.89 -17.91 -17.72
CA SER A 378 11.95 -18.71 -18.35
C SER A 378 13.33 -18.27 -17.87
N ALA A 379 13.57 -16.95 -17.75
CA ALA A 379 14.85 -16.41 -17.29
C ALA A 379 15.13 -16.73 -15.81
N MET A 380 14.10 -16.88 -14.98
CA MET A 380 14.24 -17.26 -13.57
C MET A 380 14.41 -18.78 -13.39
N GLU A 381 13.87 -19.61 -14.28
CA GLU A 381 14.08 -21.06 -14.25
C GLU A 381 15.50 -21.46 -14.71
N ASP A 382 16.14 -20.61 -15.52
CA ASP A 382 17.51 -20.80 -16.02
C ASP A 382 18.61 -20.24 -15.08
N ALA A 383 18.24 -19.50 -14.02
CA ALA A 383 19.14 -18.87 -13.03
C ALA A 383 19.13 -19.63 -11.69
#